data_AF-A0A3B9LML5-F1
#
_entry.id   AF-A0A3B9LML5-F1
#
_cell.length_a   1.000
_cell.length_b   1.000
_cell.length_c   1.000
_cell.angle_alpha   90.00
_cell.angle_beta   90.00
_cell.angle_gamma   90.00
#
_symmetry.space_group_name_H-M   'P 1'
#
loop_
_entity.id
_entity.type
_entity.pdbx_description
1 polymer ?
#
loop_
_entity_poly.entity_id
_entity_poly.type
_entity_poly.pdbx_seq_one_letter_code
_entity_poly.pdbx_strand_id
1 'polypeptide(L)'
;MADDFNEDKEKSDAAGGSYDASRRRFLKGVGIAGAGAAFADHLLADTKAAEAQANGPPSFVAGTVEIVLEINGQKRSVRVEPRTTLLNTLRNHLDPPLTGPKLVCDMGTCGACTVLLADQPVYSCLVLAVDAVGKKIITVEGLGSAEKPNPVQNAFVDKDALMCGFCTPGFVTTISAYLKKNSNPTLQDVREACKGNFCRCGTYPRVFEV
;
A
#
# COMPACT_ATOMS: atom_id res chain seq x y z
N MET A 1 17.46 39.97 73.53
CA MET A 1 16.36 39.84 74.50
C MET A 1 15.37 38.89 73.87
N ALA A 2 15.34 37.63 74.32
CA ALA A 2 14.53 37.18 75.48
C ALA A 2 13.16 36.72 74.95
N ASP A 3 12.64 35.51 75.18
CA ASP A 3 13.01 34.38 76.05
C ASP A 3 12.81 33.06 75.23
N ASP A 4 13.60 31.99 75.32
CA ASP A 4 14.01 31.15 76.47
C ASP A 4 12.84 30.34 77.08
N PHE A 5 12.75 29.06 76.68
CA PHE A 5 12.09 28.01 77.46
C PHE A 5 12.88 26.69 77.34
N ASN A 6 13.42 26.32 78.50
CA ASN A 6 14.29 25.18 78.78
C ASN A 6 13.60 23.82 78.61
N GLU A 7 14.36 22.77 78.23
CA GLU A 7 14.20 21.43 78.81
C GLU A 7 15.46 20.55 78.61
N ASP A 8 16.25 20.45 79.68
CA ASP A 8 16.88 19.25 80.24
C ASP A 8 17.21 18.06 79.31
N LYS A 9 18.52 17.82 79.06
CA LYS A 9 19.25 16.75 79.78
C LYS A 9 20.74 16.66 79.46
N GLU A 10 21.49 16.21 80.46
CA GLU A 10 22.94 16.07 80.42
C GLU A 10 23.44 14.87 79.59
N LYS A 11 24.70 14.99 79.17
CA LYS A 11 25.63 13.92 78.74
C LYS A 11 25.66 12.77 79.78
N SER A 12 26.11 11.54 79.53
CA SER A 12 26.76 10.87 78.37
C SER A 12 26.31 9.38 78.33
N ASP A 13 26.82 8.43 77.53
CA ASP A 13 27.99 8.38 76.63
C ASP A 13 27.79 7.40 75.45
N ALA A 14 28.84 7.19 74.64
CA ALA A 14 28.85 6.25 73.51
C ALA A 14 29.13 4.80 73.89
N ALA A 15 28.52 3.85 73.15
CA ALA A 15 29.21 2.90 72.26
C ALA A 15 28.45 1.56 72.09
N GLY A 16 28.49 0.97 70.89
CA GLY A 16 28.19 -0.47 70.70
C GLY A 16 26.94 -0.83 69.90
N GLY A 17 26.73 -0.25 68.72
CA GLY A 17 25.69 -0.71 67.79
C GLY A 17 25.97 -2.12 67.24
N SER A 18 25.28 -3.14 67.74
CA SER A 18 25.32 -4.50 67.19
C SER A 18 24.43 -4.60 65.95
N TYR A 19 25.04 -4.71 64.77
CA TYR A 19 24.33 -5.07 63.54
C TYR A 19 24.04 -6.58 63.52
N ASP A 20 22.81 -6.98 63.89
CA ASP A 20 22.36 -8.37 63.73
C ASP A 20 22.24 -8.74 62.23
N ALA A 21 23.32 -9.31 61.71
CA ALA A 21 23.43 -9.83 60.35
C ALA A 21 22.77 -11.23 60.22
N SER A 22 21.51 -11.35 60.65
CA SER A 22 20.75 -12.60 60.53
C SER A 22 20.67 -13.07 59.08
N ARG A 23 21.17 -14.30 58.82
CA ARG A 23 21.21 -14.94 57.48
C ARG A 23 19.86 -14.90 56.75
N ARG A 24 18.75 -14.96 57.50
CA ARG A 24 17.38 -14.88 56.96
C ARG A 24 17.04 -13.51 56.35
N ARG A 25 17.64 -12.41 56.84
CA ARG A 25 17.44 -11.05 56.29
C ARG A 25 18.30 -10.84 55.04
N PHE A 26 19.53 -11.33 55.04
CA PHE A 26 20.42 -11.35 53.86
C PHE A 26 19.78 -12.10 52.68
N LEU A 27 19.33 -13.34 52.89
CA LEU A 27 18.67 -14.14 51.84
C LEU A 27 17.40 -13.49 51.27
N LYS A 28 16.62 -12.78 52.11
CA LYS A 28 15.45 -12.01 51.64
C LYS A 28 15.84 -10.77 50.81
N GLY A 29 16.94 -10.11 51.12
CA GLY A 29 17.43 -8.95 50.35
C GLY A 29 17.95 -9.34 48.97
N VAL A 30 18.74 -10.42 48.89
CA VAL A 30 19.31 -10.93 47.63
C VAL A 30 18.22 -11.34 46.63
N GLY A 31 17.13 -11.95 47.10
CA GLY A 31 16.02 -12.37 46.23
C GLY A 31 15.28 -11.23 45.51
N ILE A 32 15.22 -10.03 46.11
CA ILE A 32 14.56 -8.87 45.50
C ILE A 32 15.47 -8.17 44.49
N ALA A 33 16.77 -8.04 44.81
CA ALA A 33 17.74 -7.42 43.91
C ALA A 33 17.99 -8.24 42.63
N GLY A 34 18.07 -9.57 42.74
CA GLY A 34 18.34 -10.44 41.59
C GLY A 34 17.23 -10.45 40.52
N ALA A 35 15.96 -10.43 40.94
CA ALA A 35 14.83 -10.45 40.01
C ALA A 35 14.67 -9.13 39.23
N GLY A 36 14.89 -7.98 39.90
CA GLY A 36 14.79 -6.66 39.26
C GLY A 36 15.87 -6.40 38.21
N ALA A 37 17.11 -6.81 38.49
CA ALA A 37 18.22 -6.68 37.53
C ALA A 37 17.99 -7.50 36.26
N ALA A 38 17.56 -8.76 36.38
CA ALA A 38 17.30 -9.63 35.23
C ALA A 38 16.14 -9.13 34.36
N PHE A 39 15.08 -8.57 34.94
CA PHE A 39 13.98 -7.95 34.18
C PHE A 39 14.42 -6.65 33.49
N ALA A 40 15.25 -5.84 34.14
CA ALA A 40 15.78 -4.61 33.55
C ALA A 40 16.73 -4.92 32.37
N ASP A 41 17.60 -5.91 32.49
CA ASP A 41 18.47 -6.36 31.40
C ASP A 41 17.67 -6.91 30.22
N HIS A 42 16.61 -7.69 30.45
CA HIS A 42 15.77 -8.20 29.36
C HIS A 42 15.01 -7.06 28.65
N LEU A 43 14.43 -6.12 29.40
CA LEU A 43 13.77 -4.94 28.82
C LEU A 43 14.76 -4.08 28.02
N LEU A 44 15.98 -3.85 28.54
CA LEU A 44 17.02 -3.07 27.86
C LEU A 44 17.62 -3.82 26.65
N ALA A 45 17.64 -5.15 26.68
CA ALA A 45 18.03 -5.98 25.54
C ALA A 45 16.96 -5.93 24.44
N ASP A 46 15.67 -6.02 24.79
CA ASP A 46 14.56 -5.90 23.84
C ASP A 46 14.49 -4.50 23.22
N THR A 47 14.69 -3.42 23.99
CA THR A 47 14.77 -2.07 23.41
C THR A 47 15.98 -1.91 22.50
N LYS A 48 17.16 -2.42 22.87
CA LYS A 48 18.35 -2.37 22.00
C LYS A 48 18.18 -3.20 20.73
N ALA A 49 17.51 -4.35 20.79
CA ALA A 49 17.21 -5.17 19.62
C ALA A 49 16.22 -4.45 18.69
N ALA A 50 15.16 -3.85 19.23
CA ALA A 50 14.21 -3.05 18.47
C ALA A 50 14.86 -1.79 17.85
N GLU A 51 15.71 -1.09 18.60
CA GLU A 51 16.47 0.07 18.11
C GLU A 51 17.49 -0.31 17.04
N ALA A 52 18.18 -1.46 17.18
CA ALA A 52 19.10 -1.95 16.16
C ALA A 52 18.38 -2.37 14.86
N GLN A 53 17.17 -2.92 14.97
CA GLN A 53 16.34 -3.25 13.82
C GLN A 53 15.71 -2.02 13.15
N ALA A 54 15.45 -0.95 13.92
CA ALA A 54 14.97 0.33 13.40
C ALA A 54 16.08 1.20 12.77
N ASN A 55 17.33 1.10 13.26
CA ASN A 55 18.47 1.92 12.84
C ASN A 55 19.51 1.16 11.99
N GLY A 56 19.19 -0.04 11.51
CA GLY A 56 20.02 -0.76 10.55
C GLY A 56 20.14 -0.01 9.21
N PRO A 57 21.20 -0.26 8.42
CA PRO A 57 21.25 0.24 7.04
C PRO A 57 20.04 -0.29 6.26
N PRO A 58 19.48 0.49 5.31
CA PRO A 58 18.25 0.13 4.62
C PRO A 58 18.37 -1.25 3.96
N SER A 59 17.58 -2.21 4.45
CA SER A 59 17.54 -3.56 3.89
C SER A 59 16.81 -3.54 2.56
N PHE A 60 17.55 -3.70 1.47
CA PHE A 60 16.97 -3.83 0.14
C PHE A 60 16.29 -5.20 0.01
N VAL A 61 14.98 -5.22 -0.24
CA VAL A 61 14.27 -6.46 -0.59
C VAL A 61 14.73 -6.91 -1.98
N ALA A 62 15.72 -7.79 -2.00
CA ALA A 62 16.30 -8.34 -3.22
C ALA A 62 15.48 -9.53 -3.75
N GLY A 63 15.35 -9.60 -5.07
CA GLY A 63 14.70 -10.72 -5.76
C GLY A 63 13.20 -10.54 -5.98
N THR A 64 12.51 -11.68 -6.15
CA THR A 64 11.11 -11.75 -6.58
C THR A 64 10.22 -12.39 -5.54
N VAL A 65 9.03 -11.84 -5.35
CA VAL A 65 7.96 -12.34 -4.49
C VAL A 65 6.87 -13.01 -5.34
N GLU A 66 6.23 -14.04 -4.81
CA GLU A 66 5.04 -14.63 -5.41
C GLU A 66 3.78 -13.95 -4.85
N ILE A 67 2.88 -13.53 -5.73
CA ILE A 67 1.61 -12.88 -5.39
C ILE A 67 0.46 -13.49 -6.20
N VAL A 68 -0.76 -13.38 -5.67
CA VAL A 68 -1.98 -13.81 -6.36
C VAL A 68 -2.87 -12.59 -6.63
N LEU A 69 -3.22 -12.38 -7.90
CA LEU A 69 -4.05 -11.27 -8.35
C LEU A 69 -5.41 -11.79 -8.86
N GLU A 70 -6.51 -11.09 -8.53
CA GLU A 70 -7.84 -11.39 -9.09
C GLU A 70 -8.09 -10.50 -10.31
N ILE A 71 -7.87 -11.05 -11.51
CA ILE A 71 -7.90 -10.31 -12.78
C ILE A 71 -8.99 -10.88 -13.68
N ASN A 72 -9.92 -10.03 -14.12
CA ASN A 72 -11.05 -10.42 -14.98
C ASN A 72 -11.85 -11.61 -14.42
N GLY A 73 -11.99 -11.67 -13.08
CA GLY A 73 -12.66 -12.75 -12.35
C GLY A 73 -11.83 -14.03 -12.14
N GLN A 74 -10.57 -14.07 -12.59
CA GLN A 74 -9.67 -15.22 -12.45
C GLN A 74 -8.56 -14.91 -11.44
N LYS A 75 -8.26 -15.85 -10.53
CA LYS A 75 -7.05 -15.78 -9.70
C LYS A 75 -5.84 -16.22 -10.52
N ARG A 76 -4.79 -15.40 -10.55
CA ARG A 76 -3.53 -15.68 -11.25
C ARG A 76 -2.36 -15.49 -10.30
N SER A 77 -1.59 -16.55 -10.06
CA SER A 77 -0.29 -16.48 -9.37
C SER A 77 0.75 -15.91 -10.31
N VAL A 78 1.61 -15.02 -9.82
CA VAL A 78 2.71 -14.43 -10.60
C VAL A 78 3.88 -14.09 -9.68
N ARG A 79 5.10 -14.22 -10.20
CA ARG A 79 6.33 -13.96 -9.46
C ARG A 79 7.06 -12.74 -10.05
N VAL A 80 7.17 -11.67 -9.24
CA VAL A 80 7.61 -10.33 -9.68
C VAL A 80 8.53 -9.68 -8.65
N GLU A 81 9.30 -8.67 -9.03
CA GLU A 81 10.00 -7.82 -8.05
C GLU A 81 8.98 -6.92 -7.34
N PRO A 82 9.18 -6.52 -6.06
CA PRO A 82 8.25 -5.63 -5.36
C PRO A 82 8.00 -4.29 -6.08
N ARG A 83 8.99 -3.81 -6.86
CA ARG A 83 8.90 -2.58 -7.68
C ARG A 83 8.17 -2.75 -9.02
N THR A 84 7.78 -3.97 -9.41
CA THR A 84 7.13 -4.21 -10.71
C THR A 84 5.72 -3.61 -10.71
N THR A 85 5.46 -2.71 -11.66
CA THR A 85 4.15 -2.06 -11.82
C THR A 85 3.08 -3.07 -12.25
N LEU A 86 1.83 -2.81 -11.91
CA LEU A 86 0.68 -3.61 -12.34
C LEU A 86 0.61 -3.70 -13.87
N LEU A 87 0.90 -2.60 -14.57
CA LEU A 87 0.99 -2.59 -16.05
C LEU A 87 2.04 -3.56 -16.58
N ASN A 88 3.26 -3.53 -16.02
CA ASN A 88 4.33 -4.42 -16.44
C ASN A 88 3.96 -5.89 -16.14
N THR A 89 3.41 -6.16 -14.96
CA THR A 89 2.92 -7.48 -14.56
C THR A 89 1.88 -8.02 -15.54
N LEU A 90 0.81 -7.26 -15.81
CA LEU A 90 -0.27 -7.64 -16.72
C LEU A 90 0.24 -8.01 -18.12
N ARG A 91 1.18 -7.23 -18.65
CA ARG A 91 1.66 -7.34 -20.03
C ARG A 91 2.76 -8.37 -20.23
N ASN A 92 3.68 -8.51 -19.27
CA ASN A 92 4.97 -9.15 -19.48
C ASN A 92 5.29 -10.29 -18.48
N HIS A 93 4.57 -10.39 -17.36
CA HIS A 93 4.80 -11.45 -16.36
C HIS A 93 3.65 -12.46 -16.23
N LEU A 94 2.47 -12.17 -16.74
CA LEU A 94 1.36 -13.13 -16.80
C LEU A 94 1.49 -14.08 -18.00
N ASP A 95 1.09 -15.33 -17.78
CA ASP A 95 0.85 -16.31 -18.82
C ASP A 95 -0.62 -16.79 -18.77
N PRO A 96 -1.44 -16.58 -19.82
CA PRO A 96 -1.16 -15.74 -20.99
C PRO A 96 -1.18 -14.24 -20.63
N PRO A 97 -0.42 -13.40 -21.36
CA PRO A 97 -0.32 -11.96 -21.09
C PRO A 97 -1.59 -11.19 -21.46
N LEU A 98 -1.91 -10.16 -20.67
CA LEU A 98 -3.00 -9.22 -20.90
C LEU A 98 -2.43 -7.92 -21.46
N THR A 99 -2.42 -7.81 -22.79
CA THR A 99 -1.73 -6.74 -23.52
C THR A 99 -2.64 -5.57 -23.92
N GLY A 100 -3.91 -5.61 -23.52
CA GLY A 100 -4.92 -4.56 -23.72
C GLY A 100 -4.50 -3.22 -23.12
N PRO A 101 -4.23 -3.12 -21.81
CA PRO A 101 -3.64 -1.93 -21.19
C PRO A 101 -2.27 -1.63 -21.83
N LYS A 102 -2.07 -0.40 -22.33
CA LYS A 102 -0.87 -0.05 -23.11
C LYS A 102 0.18 0.70 -22.30
N LEU A 103 1.43 0.28 -22.48
CA LEU A 103 2.61 1.05 -22.10
C LEU A 103 2.87 2.10 -23.18
N VAL A 104 2.78 3.38 -22.81
CA VAL A 104 2.97 4.52 -23.72
C VAL A 104 3.83 5.61 -23.09
N CYS A 105 3.43 6.13 -21.92
CA CYS A 105 4.18 7.18 -21.21
C CYS A 105 4.93 6.69 -19.96
N ASP A 106 4.44 5.61 -19.32
CA ASP A 106 4.89 5.08 -18.01
C ASP A 106 5.02 6.08 -16.84
N MET A 107 4.46 7.28 -16.99
CA MET A 107 4.61 8.42 -16.07
C MET A 107 3.26 9.03 -15.66
N GLY A 108 2.16 8.28 -15.81
CA GLY A 108 0.82 8.69 -15.38
C GLY A 108 0.16 9.84 -16.15
N THR A 109 0.62 10.17 -17.36
CA THR A 109 0.09 11.31 -18.13
C THR A 109 -0.95 10.92 -19.18
N CYS A 110 -0.79 9.78 -19.87
CA CYS A 110 -1.55 9.51 -21.11
C CYS A 110 -2.88 8.71 -20.98
N GLY A 111 -3.16 8.09 -19.84
CA GLY A 111 -4.35 7.24 -19.62
C GLY A 111 -4.41 5.90 -20.37
N ALA A 112 -3.55 5.63 -21.36
CA ALA A 112 -3.60 4.41 -22.19
C ALA A 112 -3.39 3.08 -21.42
N CYS A 113 -2.89 3.15 -20.18
CA CYS A 113 -2.72 2.04 -19.25
C CYS A 113 -3.89 1.85 -18.26
N THR A 114 -5.01 2.54 -18.45
CA THR A 114 -6.12 2.50 -17.48
C THR A 114 -6.69 1.09 -17.34
N VAL A 115 -6.83 0.65 -16.09
CA VAL A 115 -7.55 -0.56 -15.66
C VAL A 115 -8.53 -0.17 -14.56
N LEU A 116 -9.51 -1.02 -14.25
CA LEU A 116 -10.30 -0.84 -13.03
C LEU A 116 -9.63 -1.61 -11.89
N LEU A 117 -9.38 -0.93 -10.78
CA LEU A 117 -8.92 -1.52 -9.53
C LEU A 117 -9.98 -1.23 -8.46
N ALA A 118 -10.64 -2.27 -7.93
CA ALA A 118 -11.80 -2.14 -7.04
C ALA A 118 -12.88 -1.18 -7.62
N ASP A 119 -13.30 -1.44 -8.87
CA ASP A 119 -14.28 -0.64 -9.63
C ASP A 119 -13.89 0.84 -9.88
N GLN A 120 -12.66 1.27 -9.56
CA GLN A 120 -12.16 2.62 -9.87
C GLN A 120 -11.14 2.60 -11.01
N PRO A 121 -11.24 3.51 -12.01
CA PRO A 121 -10.23 3.63 -13.05
C PRO A 121 -8.91 4.15 -12.45
N VAL A 122 -7.81 3.42 -12.70
CA VAL A 122 -6.46 3.78 -12.24
C VAL A 122 -5.44 3.57 -13.36
N TYR A 123 -4.38 4.38 -13.36
CA TYR A 123 -3.24 4.19 -14.26
C TYR A 123 -2.35 3.07 -13.73
N SER A 124 -2.41 1.90 -14.35
CA SER A 124 -1.67 0.71 -13.89
C SER A 124 -0.14 0.85 -13.94
N CYS A 125 0.41 1.86 -14.62
CA CYS A 125 1.84 2.21 -14.52
C CYS A 125 2.24 2.82 -13.16
N LEU A 126 1.30 3.43 -12.43
CA LEU A 126 1.55 4.07 -11.12
C LEU A 126 1.11 3.21 -9.92
N VAL A 127 0.76 1.94 -10.16
CA VAL A 127 0.34 0.99 -9.12
C VAL A 127 1.38 -0.13 -9.09
N LEU A 128 1.93 -0.49 -7.93
CA LEU A 128 2.76 -1.69 -7.80
C LEU A 128 1.88 -2.94 -7.81
N ALA A 129 2.37 -4.02 -8.40
CA ALA A 129 1.60 -5.27 -8.46
C ALA A 129 1.33 -5.85 -7.06
N VAL A 130 2.27 -5.68 -6.13
CA VAL A 130 2.09 -6.06 -4.71
C VAL A 130 0.95 -5.30 -4.03
N ASP A 131 0.75 -4.02 -4.36
CA ASP A 131 -0.33 -3.19 -3.80
C ASP A 131 -1.72 -3.53 -4.40
N ALA A 132 -1.76 -4.30 -5.48
CA ALA A 132 -2.99 -4.75 -6.12
C ALA A 132 -3.54 -6.07 -5.54
N VAL A 133 -2.79 -6.75 -4.66
CA VAL A 133 -3.21 -7.99 -4.00
C VAL A 133 -4.48 -7.75 -3.18
N GLY A 134 -5.44 -8.69 -3.26
CA GLY A 134 -6.73 -8.61 -2.58
C GLY A 134 -7.74 -7.64 -3.22
N LYS A 135 -7.38 -6.93 -4.31
CA LYS A 135 -8.26 -6.04 -5.05
C LYS A 135 -8.66 -6.67 -6.38
N LYS A 136 -9.91 -6.47 -6.80
CA LYS A 136 -10.39 -6.90 -8.13
C LYS A 136 -9.80 -6.00 -9.21
N ILE A 137 -9.22 -6.61 -10.24
CA ILE A 137 -8.65 -5.95 -11.40
C ILE A 137 -9.51 -6.29 -12.62
N ILE A 138 -9.95 -5.29 -13.37
CA ILE A 138 -10.64 -5.48 -14.66
C ILE A 138 -9.87 -4.71 -15.73
N THR A 139 -9.38 -5.43 -16.74
CA THR A 139 -8.75 -4.86 -17.94
C THR A 139 -9.78 -4.75 -19.08
N VAL A 140 -9.41 -4.15 -20.21
CA VAL A 140 -10.32 -4.04 -21.37
C VAL A 140 -10.79 -5.42 -21.87
N GLU A 141 -9.94 -6.44 -21.78
CA GLU A 141 -10.26 -7.84 -22.11
C GLU A 141 -11.31 -8.45 -21.16
N GLY A 142 -11.44 -7.93 -19.93
CA GLY A 142 -12.47 -8.32 -18.98
C GLY A 142 -13.80 -7.59 -19.15
N LEU A 143 -13.86 -6.57 -20.02
CA LEU A 143 -15.09 -5.83 -20.31
C LEU A 143 -15.91 -6.49 -21.43
N GLY A 144 -15.24 -7.07 -22.42
CA GLY A 144 -15.85 -7.79 -23.54
C GLY A 144 -14.81 -8.24 -24.57
N SER A 145 -15.20 -9.18 -25.45
CA SER A 145 -14.34 -9.76 -26.49
C SER A 145 -14.74 -9.28 -27.90
N ALA A 146 -14.08 -9.76 -28.96
CA ALA A 146 -14.46 -9.45 -30.34
C ALA A 146 -15.81 -10.10 -30.74
N GLU A 147 -16.11 -11.27 -30.17
CA GLU A 147 -17.35 -12.03 -30.41
C GLU A 147 -18.50 -11.56 -29.52
N LYS A 148 -18.18 -11.02 -28.34
CA LYS A 148 -19.13 -10.44 -27.39
C LYS A 148 -18.61 -9.12 -26.80
N PRO A 149 -18.56 -8.06 -27.62
CA PRO A 149 -18.20 -6.72 -27.17
C PRO A 149 -19.25 -6.16 -26.20
N ASN A 150 -18.80 -5.31 -25.27
CA ASN A 150 -19.69 -4.54 -24.40
C ASN A 150 -20.30 -3.33 -25.16
N PRO A 151 -21.32 -2.65 -24.59
CA PRO A 151 -21.96 -1.51 -25.26
C PRO A 151 -20.99 -0.39 -25.67
N VAL A 152 -19.97 -0.11 -24.85
CA VAL A 152 -18.95 0.91 -25.13
C VAL A 152 -18.03 0.46 -26.28
N GLN A 153 -17.60 -0.79 -26.31
CA GLN A 153 -16.80 -1.37 -27.39
C GLN A 153 -17.56 -1.34 -28.73
N ASN A 154 -18.86 -1.66 -28.73
CA ASN A 154 -19.71 -1.52 -29.92
C ASN A 154 -19.80 -0.07 -30.38
N ALA A 155 -20.17 0.85 -29.48
CA ALA A 155 -20.26 2.27 -29.83
C ALA A 155 -18.92 2.85 -30.31
N PHE A 156 -17.77 2.36 -29.83
CA PHE A 156 -16.45 2.73 -30.36
C PHE A 156 -16.25 2.35 -31.83
N VAL A 157 -16.83 1.23 -32.26
CA VAL A 157 -16.82 0.79 -33.68
C VAL A 157 -17.86 1.57 -34.48
N ASP A 158 -19.11 1.65 -33.99
CA ASP A 158 -20.23 2.32 -34.66
C ASP A 158 -20.00 3.82 -34.92
N LYS A 159 -19.19 4.47 -34.07
CA LYS A 159 -18.84 5.90 -34.15
C LYS A 159 -17.48 6.17 -34.80
N ASP A 160 -16.73 5.16 -35.23
CA ASP A 160 -15.36 5.32 -35.72
C ASP A 160 -14.46 6.08 -34.71
N ALA A 161 -14.57 5.71 -33.42
CA ALA A 161 -13.94 6.44 -32.31
C ALA A 161 -12.47 6.09 -32.07
N LEU A 162 -11.84 5.37 -33.01
CA LEU A 162 -10.47 4.86 -32.93
C LEU A 162 -9.76 4.96 -34.29
N MET A 163 -8.43 5.08 -34.27
CA MET A 163 -7.60 4.99 -35.47
C MET A 163 -6.46 3.99 -35.23
N CYS A 164 -5.34 4.43 -34.63
CA CYS A 164 -4.23 3.52 -34.31
C CYS A 164 -4.53 2.52 -33.17
N GLY A 165 -5.69 2.62 -32.51
CA GLY A 165 -6.13 1.74 -31.42
C GLY A 165 -5.36 1.85 -30.09
N PHE A 166 -4.20 2.52 -30.02
CA PHE A 166 -3.35 2.52 -28.82
C PHE A 166 -3.99 3.15 -27.57
N CYS A 167 -4.76 4.23 -27.72
CA CYS A 167 -5.43 4.87 -26.59
C CYS A 167 -6.79 4.21 -26.25
N THR A 168 -7.38 3.48 -27.19
CA THR A 168 -8.75 2.94 -27.12
C THR A 168 -9.01 2.08 -25.88
N PRO A 169 -8.11 1.17 -25.44
CA PRO A 169 -8.27 0.44 -24.18
C PRO A 169 -8.46 1.33 -22.95
N GLY A 170 -7.72 2.44 -22.86
CA GLY A 170 -7.82 3.39 -21.75
C GLY A 170 -9.17 4.11 -21.74
N PHE A 171 -9.59 4.64 -22.90
CA PHE A 171 -10.90 5.27 -23.07
C PHE A 171 -12.06 4.30 -22.78
N VAL A 172 -12.09 3.13 -23.43
CA VAL A 172 -13.16 2.12 -23.24
C VAL A 172 -13.29 1.74 -21.76
N THR A 173 -12.18 1.55 -21.06
CA THR A 173 -12.18 1.22 -19.63
C THR A 173 -12.70 2.37 -18.77
N THR A 174 -12.27 3.60 -19.06
CA THR A 174 -12.68 4.81 -18.34
C THR A 174 -14.18 5.09 -18.53
N ILE A 175 -14.65 5.08 -19.78
CA ILE A 175 -16.05 5.33 -20.15
C ILE A 175 -16.96 4.24 -19.59
N SER A 176 -16.57 2.96 -19.67
CA SER A 176 -17.35 1.85 -19.08
C SER A 176 -17.53 2.01 -17.57
N ALA A 177 -16.50 2.45 -16.83
CA ALA A 177 -16.61 2.72 -15.40
C ALA A 177 -17.41 3.98 -15.08
N TYR A 178 -17.36 5.00 -15.94
CA TYR A 178 -18.14 6.22 -15.77
C TYR A 178 -19.64 5.97 -15.99
N LEU A 179 -20.01 5.31 -17.09
CA LEU A 179 -21.40 4.99 -17.43
C LEU A 179 -22.07 4.05 -16.43
N LYS A 180 -21.30 3.19 -15.74
CA LYS A 180 -21.78 2.38 -14.61
C LYS A 180 -22.27 3.23 -13.42
N LYS A 181 -21.80 4.48 -13.28
CA LYS A 181 -22.18 5.42 -12.23
C LYS A 181 -23.18 6.49 -12.71
N ASN A 182 -23.10 6.87 -13.99
CA ASN A 182 -23.98 7.86 -14.61
C ASN A 182 -24.46 7.35 -15.99
N SER A 183 -25.67 6.81 -16.04
CA SER A 183 -26.23 6.20 -17.26
C SER A 183 -26.81 7.19 -18.27
N ASN A 184 -26.83 8.50 -17.98
CA ASN A 184 -27.33 9.53 -18.89
C ASN A 184 -26.46 10.81 -18.76
N PRO A 185 -25.20 10.75 -19.19
CA PRO A 185 -24.25 11.84 -18.98
C PRO A 185 -24.48 13.00 -19.95
N THR A 186 -24.15 14.21 -19.52
CA THR A 186 -24.05 15.35 -20.45
C THR A 186 -22.75 15.27 -21.26
N LEU A 187 -22.67 16.00 -22.38
CA LEU A 187 -21.42 16.13 -23.14
C LEU A 187 -20.26 16.69 -22.30
N GLN A 188 -20.56 17.51 -21.28
CA GLN A 188 -19.54 18.03 -20.38
C GLN A 188 -19.03 16.96 -19.40
N ASP A 189 -19.92 16.10 -18.90
CA ASP A 189 -19.57 14.94 -18.08
C ASP A 189 -18.64 13.98 -18.82
N VAL A 190 -18.95 13.67 -20.09
CA VAL A 190 -18.12 12.77 -20.92
C VAL A 190 -16.72 13.37 -21.15
N ARG A 191 -16.61 14.67 -21.43
CA ARG A 191 -15.31 15.37 -21.55
C ARG A 191 -14.50 15.29 -20.27
N GLU A 192 -15.15 15.54 -19.13
CA GLU A 192 -14.51 15.53 -17.80
C GLU A 192 -14.04 14.12 -17.42
N ALA A 193 -14.84 13.08 -17.69
CA ALA A 193 -14.45 11.68 -17.51
C ALA A 193 -13.27 11.29 -18.41
N CYS A 194 -13.25 11.78 -19.66
CA CYS A 194 -12.23 11.45 -20.66
C CYS A 194 -10.92 12.24 -20.52
N LYS A 195 -10.86 13.32 -19.72
CA LYS A 195 -9.71 14.26 -19.68
C LYS A 195 -8.34 13.62 -19.36
N GLY A 196 -8.34 12.46 -18.69
CA GLY A 196 -7.13 11.70 -18.37
C GLY A 196 -6.58 10.84 -19.51
N ASN A 197 -7.33 10.65 -20.60
CA ASN A 197 -6.96 9.79 -21.71
C ASN A 197 -6.54 10.62 -22.92
N PHE A 198 -5.34 10.38 -23.44
CA PHE A 198 -4.75 11.15 -24.53
C PHE A 198 -4.82 10.39 -25.87
N CYS A 199 -5.51 10.97 -26.85
CA CYS A 199 -5.55 10.49 -28.24
C CYS A 199 -4.72 11.41 -29.16
N ARG A 200 -3.57 10.92 -29.65
CA ARG A 200 -2.74 11.68 -30.62
C ARG A 200 -3.33 11.69 -32.04
N CYS A 201 -4.18 10.72 -32.38
CA CYS A 201 -4.93 10.68 -33.64
C CYS A 201 -6.08 11.71 -33.70
N GLY A 202 -6.50 12.27 -32.56
CA GLY A 202 -7.54 13.31 -32.51
C GLY A 202 -8.98 12.80 -32.56
N THR A 203 -9.25 11.52 -32.27
CA THR A 203 -10.59 10.91 -32.34
C THR A 203 -11.60 11.41 -31.29
N TYR A 204 -11.25 12.40 -30.46
CA TYR A 204 -12.11 12.92 -29.38
C TYR A 204 -13.56 13.26 -29.79
N PRO A 205 -13.84 13.91 -30.94
CA PRO A 205 -15.23 14.19 -31.32
C PRO A 205 -16.08 12.92 -31.42
N ARG A 206 -15.51 11.83 -31.97
CA ARG A 206 -16.14 10.52 -32.06
C ARG A 206 -16.23 9.82 -30.71
N VAL A 207 -15.18 9.90 -29.89
CA VAL A 207 -15.17 9.37 -28.52
C VAL A 207 -16.26 10.03 -27.65
N PHE A 208 -16.66 11.27 -27.93
CA PHE A 208 -17.75 11.96 -27.24
C PHE A 208 -19.15 11.64 -27.81
N GLU A 209 -19.23 10.85 -28.90
CA GLU A 209 -20.47 10.30 -29.47
C GLU A 209 -20.75 8.86 -28.98
N VAL A 210 -19.86 8.29 -28.14
CA VAL A 210 -19.93 6.96 -27.50
C VAL A 210 -20.67 7.02 -26.17
#